data_AF-A0A317CDP0-F1
#
_entry.id   AF-A0A317CDP0-F1
#
_cell.length_a   1.000
_cell.length_b   1.000
_cell.length_c   1.000
_cell.angle_alpha   90.00
_cell.angle_beta   90.00
_cell.angle_gamma   90.00
#
_symmetry.space_group_name_H-M   'P 1'
#
loop_
_entity.id
_entity.type
_entity.pdbx_description
1 polymer ?
#
loop_
_entity_poly.entity_id
_entity_poly.type
_entity_poly.pdbx_seq_one_letter_code
_entity_poly.pdbx_strand_id
1 'polypeptide(L)'
;MNTNLTFTCDVCEQDTDCRIGYSNRKIQPLSFSCPHCGSLMEITLDITSAPRSKFDFKRCKPSENQPVGLFKGDNPFVDLHLDFPVRFGKYAMGMTPFMMAIKELGASSKTDMGSFEEKMIFINFRLDQLNYFHDKSSEIKLIIKLYSAKNKQLFKKRVGDFLELDQGTSLKPQDINASLYLFVSHVFRPFLRVTDVNVVIEKIVDLTSRLPPEPLNKFMESIISSNFLNRIQKDCLKLYPEIYNAEMPMRPALFLDLVNNYEKAQMAARVSTKDFQMYKDLYKDIAEVFARQLILVAGINNIIHRGDSESFLPMSGKALSSLDKFASKPLSDKFKYLDDCWYPLEKDVVDASVRNAIAHNNVEYNDITQEITYFPKGGSIEPTEGQVIYFLDFMRMILVLFREVHNLHHLIKCLFYYEYLIRSKDES
;
A
#
# COMPACT_ATOMS: atom_id res chain seq x y z
N MET A 1 24.87 -5.26 8.93
CA MET A 1 25.97 -6.04 8.31
C MET A 1 25.83 -5.94 6.81
N ASN A 2 26.91 -6.00 6.05
CA ASN A 2 26.86 -6.05 4.60
C ASN A 2 27.97 -6.94 4.03
N THR A 3 27.74 -7.45 2.83
CA THR A 3 28.71 -8.25 2.07
C THR A 3 28.93 -7.59 0.72
N ASN A 4 30.19 -7.46 0.31
CA ASN A 4 30.58 -6.92 -0.99
C ASN A 4 31.02 -8.10 -1.87
N LEU A 5 30.39 -8.26 -3.04
CA LEU A 5 30.70 -9.31 -4.01
C LEU A 5 30.66 -8.71 -5.42
N THR A 6 31.48 -9.24 -6.32
CA THR A 6 31.31 -9.00 -7.76
C THR A 6 30.57 -10.17 -8.37
N PHE A 7 29.55 -9.90 -9.17
CA PHE A 7 28.74 -10.90 -9.85
C PHE A 7 28.93 -10.84 -11.36
N THR A 8 29.09 -11.99 -11.99
CA THR A 8 29.09 -12.14 -13.45
C THR A 8 27.67 -12.46 -13.90
N CYS A 9 27.18 -11.73 -14.90
CA CYS A 9 25.89 -11.99 -15.53
C CYS A 9 25.94 -13.25 -16.42
N ASP A 10 24.98 -14.16 -16.29
CA ASP A 10 24.95 -15.39 -17.12
C ASP A 10 24.59 -15.13 -18.59
N VAL A 11 24.10 -13.92 -18.92
CA VAL A 11 23.64 -13.57 -20.28
C VAL A 11 24.71 -12.83 -21.08
N CYS A 12 25.33 -11.80 -20.49
CA CYS A 12 26.33 -10.98 -21.19
C CYS A 12 27.77 -11.17 -20.69
N GLU A 13 27.95 -12.01 -19.66
CA GLU A 13 29.26 -12.34 -19.07
C GLU A 13 30.04 -11.13 -18.51
N GLN A 14 29.37 -9.98 -18.34
CA GLN A 14 29.95 -8.79 -17.74
C GLN A 14 29.79 -8.79 -16.22
N ASP A 15 30.77 -8.19 -15.55
CA ASP A 15 30.83 -8.09 -14.09
C ASP A 15 30.11 -6.85 -13.56
N THR A 16 29.50 -7.00 -12.38
CA THR A 16 28.85 -5.92 -11.62
C THR A 16 29.23 -6.04 -10.16
N ASP A 17 29.72 -4.93 -9.60
CA ASP A 17 30.05 -4.84 -8.19
C ASP A 17 28.76 -4.64 -7.38
N CYS A 18 28.59 -5.41 -6.31
CA CYS A 18 27.36 -5.38 -5.53
C CYS A 18 27.65 -5.38 -4.03
N ARG A 19 26.96 -4.49 -3.31
CA ARG A 19 26.92 -4.52 -1.85
C ARG A 19 25.52 -4.93 -1.38
N ILE A 20 25.47 -6.00 -0.61
CA ILE A 20 24.26 -6.58 -0.06
C ILE A 20 24.18 -6.24 1.42
N GLY A 21 23.20 -5.43 1.81
CA GLY A 21 22.85 -5.14 3.19
C GLY A 21 21.93 -6.21 3.77
N TYR A 22 22.18 -6.58 5.03
CA TYR A 22 21.48 -7.67 5.70
C TYR A 22 20.28 -7.11 6.48
N SER A 23 19.09 -7.57 6.11
CA SER A 23 17.84 -7.31 6.82
C SER A 23 17.57 -8.34 7.94
N ASN A 24 16.53 -8.10 8.75
CA ASN A 24 16.14 -9.02 9.84
C ASN A 24 15.35 -10.25 9.35
N ARG A 25 14.88 -10.24 8.09
CA ARG A 25 14.19 -11.38 7.49
C ARG A 25 15.18 -12.52 7.25
N LYS A 26 14.81 -13.75 7.63
CA LYS A 26 15.69 -14.93 7.52
C LYS A 26 16.08 -15.25 6.08
N ILE A 27 15.11 -15.24 5.18
CA ILE A 27 15.30 -15.46 3.74
C ILE A 27 15.00 -14.15 3.02
N GLN A 28 16.00 -13.63 2.32
CA GLN A 28 15.98 -12.33 1.67
C GLN A 28 16.17 -12.54 0.16
N PRO A 29 15.06 -12.68 -0.60
CA PRO A 29 15.13 -12.65 -2.04
C PRO A 29 15.41 -11.22 -2.49
N LEU A 30 16.50 -11.05 -3.23
CA LEU A 30 16.98 -9.78 -3.77
C LEU A 30 17.18 -9.95 -5.28
N SER A 31 17.02 -8.87 -6.04
CA SER A 31 17.21 -8.92 -7.48
C SER A 31 17.64 -7.58 -8.03
N PHE A 32 18.37 -7.61 -9.15
CA PHE A 32 18.64 -6.43 -9.96
C PHE A 32 18.75 -6.75 -11.45
N SER A 33 18.37 -5.84 -12.33
CA SER A 33 18.68 -5.96 -13.76
C SER A 33 20.14 -5.63 -14.01
N CYS A 34 20.82 -6.49 -14.78
CA CYS A 34 22.22 -6.33 -15.16
C CYS A 34 22.42 -4.95 -15.81
N PRO A 35 23.32 -4.09 -15.30
CA PRO A 35 23.56 -2.75 -15.86
C PRO A 35 24.05 -2.75 -17.31
N HIS A 36 24.56 -3.88 -17.80
CA HIS A 36 25.14 -4.01 -19.14
C HIS A 36 24.12 -4.45 -20.20
N CYS A 37 23.22 -5.37 -19.87
CA CYS A 37 22.29 -5.97 -20.84
C CYS A 37 20.82 -5.99 -20.40
N GLY A 38 20.49 -5.54 -19.19
CA GLY A 38 19.13 -5.50 -18.65
C GLY A 38 18.58 -6.83 -18.15
N SER A 39 19.29 -7.97 -18.31
CA SER A 39 18.78 -9.25 -17.82
C SER A 39 18.66 -9.28 -16.29
N LEU A 40 17.56 -9.80 -15.76
CA LEU A 40 17.35 -9.98 -14.32
C LEU A 40 18.37 -10.96 -13.70
N MET A 41 19.07 -10.51 -12.66
CA MET A 41 19.94 -11.29 -11.79
C MET A 41 19.27 -11.43 -10.41
N GLU A 42 19.24 -12.65 -9.87
CA GLU A 42 18.54 -12.95 -8.61
C GLU A 42 19.51 -13.54 -7.58
N ILE A 43 19.42 -13.04 -6.36
CA ILE A 43 20.26 -13.42 -5.22
C ILE A 43 19.35 -13.69 -4.03
N THR A 44 19.39 -14.89 -3.47
CA THR A 44 18.72 -15.18 -2.21
C THR A 44 19.75 -15.26 -1.09
N LEU A 45 19.67 -14.34 -0.14
CA LEU A 45 20.47 -14.35 1.09
C LEU A 45 19.68 -15.08 2.20
N ASP A 46 20.27 -16.13 2.75
CA ASP A 46 19.74 -16.89 3.88
C ASP A 46 20.62 -16.69 5.11
N ILE A 47 20.04 -16.08 6.15
CA ILE A 47 20.69 -15.81 7.44
C ILE A 47 20.12 -16.66 8.59
N THR A 48 19.41 -17.75 8.28
CA THR A 48 18.81 -18.63 9.29
C THR A 48 19.84 -19.22 10.26
N SER A 49 21.09 -19.38 9.81
CA SER A 49 22.22 -19.88 10.61
C SER A 49 23.22 -18.76 10.99
N ALA A 50 22.73 -17.53 11.16
CA ALA A 50 23.56 -16.40 11.56
C ALA A 50 24.48 -16.75 12.76
N PRO A 51 25.76 -16.34 12.76
CA PRO A 51 26.38 -15.35 11.85
C PRO A 51 26.78 -15.91 10.48
N ARG A 52 26.58 -17.20 10.19
CA ARG A 52 26.82 -17.74 8.83
C ARG A 52 25.67 -17.33 7.91
N SER A 53 26.01 -16.88 6.71
CA SER A 53 25.05 -16.63 5.64
C SER A 53 25.28 -17.57 4.47
N LYS A 54 24.20 -17.99 3.83
CA LYS A 54 24.23 -18.73 2.57
C LYS A 54 23.67 -17.85 1.46
N PHE A 55 24.25 -17.97 0.27
CA PHE A 55 23.75 -17.34 -0.94
C PHE A 55 23.30 -18.40 -1.93
N ASP A 56 22.16 -18.18 -2.57
CA ASP A 56 21.71 -18.89 -3.76
C ASP A 56 21.61 -17.87 -4.91
N PHE A 57 22.06 -18.26 -6.10
CA PHE A 57 22.16 -17.37 -7.24
C PHE A 57 21.37 -17.95 -8.41
N LYS A 58 20.63 -17.09 -9.12
CA LYS A 58 20.01 -17.44 -10.39
C LYS A 58 20.31 -16.37 -11.42
N ARG A 59 20.64 -16.81 -12.64
CA ARG A 59 20.98 -15.94 -13.77
C ARG A 59 22.21 -15.05 -13.51
N CYS A 60 23.01 -15.43 -12.53
CA CYS A 60 24.28 -14.85 -12.18
C CYS A 60 25.10 -15.84 -11.35
N LYS A 61 26.39 -15.55 -11.23
CA LYS A 61 27.32 -16.27 -10.36
C LYS A 61 28.33 -15.31 -9.74
N PRO A 62 28.97 -15.65 -8.60
CA PRO A 62 30.13 -14.91 -8.13
C PRO A 62 31.21 -14.88 -9.20
N SER A 63 31.74 -13.69 -9.52
CA SER A 63 32.86 -13.53 -10.45
C SER A 63 34.10 -14.26 -9.95
N GLU A 64 34.90 -14.79 -10.88
CA GLU A 64 36.23 -15.34 -10.57
C GLU A 64 37.20 -14.23 -10.13
N ASN A 65 36.94 -12.98 -10.54
CA ASN A 65 37.72 -11.79 -10.21
C ASN A 65 37.13 -11.06 -9.00
N GLN A 66 36.92 -11.77 -7.87
CA GLN A 66 36.44 -11.12 -6.66
C GLN A 66 37.37 -9.97 -6.21
N PRO A 67 36.81 -8.87 -5.69
CA PRO A 67 37.61 -7.73 -5.27
C PRO A 67 38.46 -8.11 -4.06
N VAL A 68 39.76 -7.78 -4.13
CA VAL A 68 40.64 -7.83 -2.97
C VAL A 68 40.50 -6.50 -2.21
N GLY A 69 39.54 -6.43 -1.29
CA GLY A 69 39.26 -5.24 -0.47
C GLY A 69 38.07 -4.41 -0.98
N LEU A 70 38.22 -3.09 -1.00
CA LEU A 70 37.18 -2.17 -1.44
C LEU A 70 37.02 -2.19 -2.97
N PHE A 71 35.81 -1.93 -3.46
CA PHE A 71 35.58 -1.75 -4.90
C PHE A 71 36.33 -0.52 -5.42
N LYS A 72 37.02 -0.69 -6.56
CA LYS A 72 37.83 0.36 -7.19
C LYS A 72 37.04 1.22 -8.18
N GLY A 73 35.83 0.77 -8.55
CA GLY A 73 34.97 1.45 -9.52
C GLY A 73 35.20 1.04 -10.97
N ASP A 74 35.84 -0.12 -11.19
CA ASP A 74 36.09 -0.68 -12.52
C ASP A 74 34.80 -1.24 -13.16
N ASN A 75 33.87 -1.71 -12.34
CA ASN A 75 32.56 -2.22 -12.76
C ASN A 75 31.42 -1.27 -12.37
N PRO A 76 30.25 -1.34 -13.03
CA PRO A 76 29.02 -0.77 -12.49
C PRO A 76 28.73 -1.28 -11.08
N PHE A 77 28.15 -0.43 -10.24
CA PHE A 77 27.90 -0.73 -8.83
C PHE A 77 26.40 -0.75 -8.50
N VAL A 78 25.98 -1.68 -7.65
CA VAL A 78 24.60 -1.82 -7.16
C VAL A 78 24.56 -2.06 -5.64
N ASP A 79 23.73 -1.29 -4.95
CA ASP A 79 23.33 -1.55 -3.56
C ASP A 79 22.02 -2.35 -3.52
N LEU A 80 21.95 -3.35 -2.64
CA LEU A 80 20.75 -4.14 -2.35
C LEU A 80 20.49 -4.16 -0.84
N HIS A 81 19.25 -3.94 -0.41
CA HIS A 81 18.88 -4.05 1.02
C HIS A 81 17.37 -4.20 1.24
N LEU A 82 16.86 -5.39 1.54
CA LEU A 82 15.40 -5.66 1.55
C LEU A 82 14.52 -4.59 2.23
N ASP A 83 14.88 -4.10 3.42
CA ASP A 83 14.01 -3.21 4.20
C ASP A 83 14.17 -1.70 3.97
N PHE A 84 15.29 -1.24 3.39
CA PHE A 84 15.61 0.20 3.29
C PHE A 84 15.80 0.63 1.84
N PRO A 85 15.49 1.90 1.50
CA PRO A 85 15.76 2.43 0.16
C PRO A 85 17.24 2.30 -0.20
N VAL A 86 17.50 2.01 -1.48
CA VAL A 86 18.85 1.98 -2.06
C VAL A 86 18.98 3.13 -3.06
N ARG A 87 20.22 3.52 -3.36
CA ARG A 87 20.51 4.65 -4.25
C ARG A 87 21.40 4.19 -5.40
N PHE A 88 21.18 4.71 -6.60
CA PHE A 88 22.18 4.57 -7.67
C PHE A 88 23.31 5.56 -7.51
N GLY A 89 24.47 5.12 -7.96
CA GLY A 89 25.68 5.92 -7.96
C GLY A 89 26.91 5.04 -7.93
N LYS A 90 28.05 5.69 -7.75
CA LYS A 90 29.32 5.01 -7.56
C LYS A 90 29.39 4.45 -6.13
N TYR A 91 30.16 3.38 -5.98
CA TYR A 91 30.46 2.84 -4.65
C TYR A 91 31.06 3.92 -3.74
N ALA A 92 30.53 4.01 -2.52
CA ALA A 92 31.09 4.83 -1.46
C ALA A 92 31.19 4.02 -0.16
N MET A 93 32.42 3.90 0.35
CA MET A 93 32.70 3.25 1.63
C MET A 93 31.93 3.95 2.76
N GLY A 94 31.34 3.18 3.68
CA GLY A 94 30.57 3.71 4.81
C GLY A 94 29.19 4.26 4.47
N MET A 95 28.83 4.38 3.19
CA MET A 95 27.51 4.86 2.76
C MET A 95 26.56 3.69 2.45
N THR A 96 26.44 2.73 3.38
CA THR A 96 25.54 1.57 3.20
C THR A 96 24.07 1.99 3.24
N PRO A 97 23.13 1.26 2.60
CA PRO A 97 21.71 1.60 2.66
C PRO A 97 21.18 1.78 4.08
N PHE A 98 21.59 0.93 5.02
CA PHE A 98 21.28 1.08 6.44
C PHE A 98 21.83 2.39 7.02
N MET A 99 23.12 2.68 6.84
CA MET A 99 23.73 3.90 7.39
C MET A 99 23.12 5.17 6.81
N MET A 100 22.74 5.14 5.53
CA MET A 100 22.02 6.22 4.87
C MET A 100 20.62 6.41 5.46
N ALA A 101 19.87 5.33 5.63
CA ALA A 101 18.56 5.36 6.27
C ALA A 101 18.62 5.92 7.69
N ILE A 102 19.60 5.51 8.49
CA ILE A 102 19.82 6.04 9.84
C ILE A 102 20.13 7.54 9.82
N LYS A 103 21.00 7.98 8.91
CA LYS A 103 21.33 9.40 8.74
C LYS A 103 20.10 10.24 8.36
N GLU A 104 19.28 9.74 7.44
CA GLU A 104 18.04 10.40 7.01
C GLU A 104 17.02 10.51 8.14
N LEU A 105 16.84 9.42 8.90
CA LEU A 105 15.98 9.43 10.09
C LEU A 105 16.45 10.47 11.10
N GLY A 106 17.75 10.53 11.39
CA GLY A 106 18.32 11.51 12.32
C GLY A 106 18.19 12.96 11.84
N ALA A 107 18.21 13.20 10.53
CA ALA A 107 18.03 14.52 9.94
C ALA A 107 16.54 14.95 9.84
N SER A 108 15.60 14.01 9.98
CA SER A 108 14.17 14.28 9.82
C SER A 108 13.58 14.95 11.07
N SER A 109 13.49 16.28 11.05
CA SER A 109 13.00 17.07 12.20
C SER A 109 11.50 17.40 12.19
N LYS A 110 10.77 17.08 11.10
CA LYS A 110 9.39 17.54 10.84
C LYS A 110 8.33 16.45 10.68
N THR A 111 8.64 15.17 10.91
CA THR A 111 7.55 14.17 10.91
C THR A 111 6.80 14.27 12.23
N ASP A 112 5.47 14.19 12.21
CA ASP A 112 4.64 14.13 13.43
C ASP A 112 4.99 12.93 14.33
N MET A 113 5.71 11.94 13.78
CA MET A 113 6.35 10.89 14.56
C MET A 113 7.62 11.40 15.23
N GLY A 114 7.50 11.72 16.53
CA GLY A 114 8.49 11.48 17.59
C GLY A 114 9.99 11.73 17.38
N SER A 115 10.76 11.37 18.39
CA SER A 115 12.21 11.27 18.42
C SER A 115 12.76 10.24 17.42
N PHE A 116 14.08 10.28 17.16
CA PHE A 116 14.77 9.30 16.33
C PHE A 116 14.55 7.86 16.84
N GLU A 117 14.62 7.68 18.16
CA GLU A 117 14.41 6.41 18.84
C GLU A 117 13.01 5.85 18.59
N GLU A 118 11.99 6.70 18.68
CA GLU A 118 10.59 6.30 18.43
C GLU A 118 10.39 5.86 16.98
N LYS A 119 11.00 6.55 16.01
CA LYS A 119 10.98 6.15 14.59
C LYS A 119 11.63 4.80 14.37
N MET A 120 12.78 4.56 15.01
CA MET A 120 13.50 3.28 14.92
C MET A 120 12.71 2.13 15.54
N ILE A 121 12.12 2.35 16.71
CA ILE A 121 11.23 1.36 17.35
C ILE A 121 10.05 1.06 16.43
N PHE A 122 9.46 2.09 15.85
CA PHE A 122 8.27 1.94 15.01
C PHE A 122 8.54 1.22 13.69
N ILE A 123 9.65 1.52 12.98
CA ILE A 123 10.00 0.77 11.77
C ILE A 123 10.34 -0.69 12.09
N ASN A 124 11.10 -0.96 13.15
CA ASN A 124 11.42 -2.32 13.57
C ASN A 124 10.15 -3.11 13.91
N PHE A 125 9.22 -2.50 14.67
CA PHE A 125 7.92 -3.10 14.97
C PHE A 125 7.17 -3.51 13.69
N ARG A 126 7.12 -2.64 12.68
CA ARG A 126 6.47 -2.96 11.40
C ARG A 126 7.16 -4.14 10.70
N LEU A 127 8.49 -4.09 10.60
CA LEU A 127 9.26 -5.13 9.90
C LEU A 127 9.16 -6.49 10.60
N ASP A 128 9.16 -6.51 11.93
CA ASP A 128 9.01 -7.75 12.72
C ASP A 128 7.62 -8.36 12.55
N GLN A 129 6.57 -7.54 12.55
CA GLN A 129 5.21 -7.98 12.25
C GLN A 129 5.09 -8.53 10.81
N LEU A 130 5.69 -7.85 9.82
CA LEU A 130 5.72 -8.35 8.45
C LEU A 130 6.46 -9.69 8.33
N ASN A 131 7.58 -9.86 9.04
CA ASN A 131 8.30 -11.13 9.10
C ASN A 131 7.42 -12.23 9.71
N TYR A 132 6.73 -11.94 10.81
CA TYR A 132 5.82 -12.87 11.48
C TYR A 132 4.65 -13.30 10.57
N PHE A 133 4.01 -12.34 9.89
CA PHE A 133 2.86 -12.62 9.03
C PHE A 133 3.23 -13.21 7.68
N HIS A 134 4.48 -13.04 7.21
CA HIS A 134 4.92 -13.63 5.95
C HIS A 134 4.69 -15.14 5.92
N ASP A 135 5.11 -15.84 6.97
CA ASP A 135 4.98 -17.30 7.12
C ASP A 135 3.51 -17.74 7.25
N LYS A 136 2.61 -16.81 7.62
CA LYS A 136 1.17 -17.03 7.79
C LYS A 136 0.32 -16.47 6.64
N SER A 137 0.93 -15.97 5.57
CA SER A 137 0.24 -15.28 4.48
C SER A 137 -0.86 -16.13 3.82
N SER A 138 -0.63 -17.43 3.62
CA SER A 138 -1.63 -18.37 3.11
C SER A 138 -2.84 -18.51 4.02
N GLU A 139 -2.63 -18.55 5.33
CA GLU A 139 -3.71 -18.61 6.32
C GLU A 139 -4.50 -17.30 6.36
N ILE A 140 -3.82 -16.15 6.29
CA ILE A 140 -4.46 -14.83 6.21
C ILE A 140 -5.41 -14.76 5.01
N LYS A 141 -4.95 -15.16 3.83
CA LYS A 141 -5.76 -15.20 2.60
C LYS A 141 -6.98 -16.12 2.76
N LEU A 142 -6.80 -17.28 3.40
CA LEU A 142 -7.88 -18.21 3.68
C LEU A 142 -8.93 -17.61 4.62
N ILE A 143 -8.51 -16.97 5.71
CA ILE A 143 -9.42 -16.34 6.68
C ILE A 143 -10.28 -15.26 6.00
N ILE A 144 -9.67 -14.40 5.19
CA ILE A 144 -10.38 -13.36 4.43
C ILE A 144 -11.40 -14.00 3.46
N LYS A 145 -11.02 -15.07 2.77
CA LYS A 145 -11.94 -15.81 1.89
C LYS A 145 -13.12 -16.41 2.66
N LEU A 146 -12.87 -16.97 3.84
CA LEU A 146 -13.90 -17.57 4.70
C LEU A 146 -14.95 -16.57 5.16
N TYR A 147 -14.62 -15.29 5.28
CA TYR A 147 -15.60 -14.25 5.60
C TYR A 147 -16.77 -14.23 4.60
N SER A 148 -16.51 -14.48 3.31
CA SER A 148 -17.57 -14.55 2.29
C SER A 148 -18.25 -15.93 2.20
N ALA A 149 -17.72 -16.96 2.86
CA ALA A 149 -18.28 -18.30 2.83
C ALA A 149 -19.54 -18.44 3.69
N LYS A 150 -20.29 -19.53 3.48
CA LYS A 150 -21.52 -19.84 4.24
C LYS A 150 -21.24 -20.18 5.71
N ASN A 151 -20.13 -20.85 5.99
CA ASN A 151 -19.80 -21.31 7.35
C ASN A 151 -19.14 -20.19 8.18
N LYS A 152 -19.96 -19.36 8.83
CA LYS A 152 -19.50 -18.23 9.66
C LYS A 152 -18.84 -18.66 10.96
N GLN A 153 -19.24 -19.81 11.51
CA GLN A 153 -18.60 -20.37 12.70
C GLN A 153 -17.14 -20.75 12.42
N LEU A 154 -16.87 -21.36 11.25
CA LEU A 154 -15.51 -21.65 10.83
C LEU A 154 -14.68 -20.38 10.65
N PHE A 155 -15.24 -19.33 10.04
CA PHE A 155 -14.57 -18.03 9.94
C PHE A 155 -14.16 -17.50 11.32
N LYS A 156 -15.10 -17.39 12.26
CA LYS A 156 -14.82 -16.89 13.62
C LYS A 156 -13.79 -17.77 14.36
N LYS A 157 -13.91 -19.09 14.24
CA LYS A 157 -12.94 -20.02 14.82
C LYS A 157 -11.54 -19.76 14.28
N ARG A 158 -11.38 -19.65 12.96
CA ARG A 158 -10.06 -19.39 12.35
C ARG A 158 -9.49 -18.02 12.73
N VAL A 159 -10.34 -17.00 12.86
CA VAL A 159 -9.91 -15.70 13.40
C VAL A 159 -9.41 -15.85 14.84
N GLY A 160 -10.17 -16.54 15.69
CA GLY A 160 -9.79 -16.74 17.09
C GLY A 160 -8.53 -17.57 17.28
N ASP A 161 -8.38 -18.65 16.50
CA ASP A 161 -7.16 -19.47 16.48
C ASP A 161 -5.94 -18.64 16.03
N PHE A 162 -6.11 -17.77 15.02
CA PHE A 162 -5.02 -16.94 14.50
C PHE A 162 -4.60 -15.82 15.45
N LEU A 163 -5.58 -15.17 16.11
CA LEU A 163 -5.36 -14.06 17.03
C LEU A 163 -5.12 -14.51 18.48
N GLU A 164 -5.21 -15.82 18.75
CA GLU A 164 -5.17 -16.40 20.10
C GLU A 164 -6.18 -15.74 21.05
N LEU A 165 -7.39 -15.45 20.53
CA LEU A 165 -8.43 -14.70 21.24
C LEU A 165 -9.81 -15.31 21.00
N ASP A 166 -10.55 -15.59 22.09
CA ASP A 166 -11.94 -16.05 21.97
C ASP A 166 -12.81 -15.01 21.25
N GLN A 167 -13.44 -15.44 20.16
CA GLN A 167 -14.36 -14.61 19.38
C GLN A 167 -15.83 -14.80 19.82
N GLY A 168 -16.10 -15.68 20.77
CA GLY A 168 -17.44 -16.06 21.23
C GLY A 168 -18.25 -16.86 20.18
N THR A 169 -19.39 -17.38 20.61
CA THR A 169 -20.24 -18.28 19.78
C THR A 169 -21.30 -17.56 18.96
N SER A 170 -21.56 -16.28 19.22
CA SER A 170 -22.60 -15.51 18.51
C SER A 170 -22.30 -15.40 17.01
N LEU A 171 -23.31 -15.66 16.18
CA LEU A 171 -23.27 -15.54 14.72
C LEU A 171 -24.12 -14.37 14.21
N LYS A 172 -24.46 -13.41 15.07
CA LYS A 172 -25.14 -12.19 14.63
C LYS A 172 -24.21 -11.40 13.69
N PRO A 173 -24.75 -10.70 12.67
CA PRO A 173 -23.94 -10.00 11.67
C PRO A 173 -22.91 -9.02 12.27
N GLN A 174 -23.26 -8.28 13.33
CA GLN A 174 -22.36 -7.36 14.03
C GLN A 174 -21.15 -8.06 14.66
N ASP A 175 -21.32 -9.27 15.19
CA ASP A 175 -20.27 -10.02 15.88
C ASP A 175 -19.31 -10.68 14.87
N ILE A 176 -19.85 -11.12 13.73
CA ILE A 176 -19.06 -11.59 12.59
C ILE A 176 -18.22 -10.43 12.03
N ASN A 177 -18.83 -9.26 11.85
CA ASN A 177 -18.11 -8.05 11.43
C ASN A 177 -17.05 -7.64 12.47
N ALA A 178 -17.35 -7.71 13.77
CA ALA A 178 -16.36 -7.42 14.81
C ALA A 178 -15.11 -8.29 14.66
N SER A 179 -15.31 -9.60 14.44
CA SER A 179 -14.21 -10.55 14.22
C SER A 179 -13.41 -10.20 12.96
N LEU A 180 -14.08 -9.83 11.85
CA LEU A 180 -13.42 -9.40 10.62
C LEU A 180 -12.55 -8.16 10.83
N TYR A 181 -13.11 -7.10 11.41
CA TYR A 181 -12.39 -5.84 11.55
C TYR A 181 -11.28 -5.94 12.60
N LEU A 182 -11.44 -6.77 13.63
CA LEU A 182 -10.35 -7.09 14.55
C LEU A 182 -9.20 -7.78 13.80
N PHE A 183 -9.52 -8.79 13.00
CA PHE A 183 -8.54 -9.53 12.20
C PHE A 183 -7.80 -8.63 11.20
N VAL A 184 -8.52 -7.89 10.36
CA VAL A 184 -7.88 -7.04 9.34
C VAL A 184 -7.09 -5.88 9.95
N SER A 185 -7.53 -5.32 11.08
CA SER A 185 -6.80 -4.24 11.75
C SER A 185 -5.52 -4.75 12.41
N HIS A 186 -5.54 -5.97 12.96
CA HIS A 186 -4.36 -6.60 13.54
C HIS A 186 -3.32 -6.93 12.48
N VAL A 187 -3.74 -7.67 11.44
CA VAL A 187 -2.86 -8.21 10.41
C VAL A 187 -2.25 -7.10 9.55
N PHE A 188 -3.05 -6.09 9.16
CA PHE A 188 -2.58 -5.03 8.26
C PHE A 188 -1.98 -3.82 8.97
N ARG A 189 -1.92 -3.83 10.31
CA ARG A 189 -1.29 -2.77 11.11
C ARG A 189 0.08 -2.32 10.59
N PRO A 190 0.98 -3.21 10.12
CA PRO A 190 2.30 -2.79 9.64
C PRO A 190 2.26 -1.86 8.42
N PHE A 191 1.20 -1.96 7.61
CA PHE A 191 1.00 -1.12 6.43
C PHE A 191 0.36 0.23 6.78
N LEU A 192 -0.12 0.45 8.00
CA LEU A 192 -0.92 1.61 8.37
C LEU A 192 -0.11 2.64 9.18
N ARG A 193 -0.62 3.87 9.23
CA ARG A 193 -0.24 4.90 10.21
C ARG A 193 -1.29 4.88 11.33
N VAL A 194 -0.99 4.21 12.45
CA VAL A 194 -1.98 3.86 13.49
C VAL A 194 -2.65 5.11 14.10
N THR A 195 -1.89 6.19 14.28
CA THR A 195 -2.38 7.49 14.73
C THR A 195 -3.48 8.00 13.81
N ASP A 196 -3.25 7.96 12.51
CA ASP A 196 -4.15 8.47 11.48
C ASP A 196 -5.45 7.64 11.45
N VAL A 197 -5.33 6.31 11.57
CA VAL A 197 -6.48 5.39 11.60
C VAL A 197 -7.39 5.68 12.80
N ASN A 198 -6.83 5.84 14.01
CA ASN A 198 -7.63 6.09 15.20
C ASN A 198 -8.37 7.43 15.12
N VAL A 199 -7.67 8.49 14.70
CA VAL A 199 -8.27 9.82 14.53
C VAL A 199 -9.40 9.78 13.50
N VAL A 200 -9.20 9.06 12.39
CA VAL A 200 -10.23 8.89 11.35
C VAL A 200 -11.42 8.09 11.88
N ILE A 201 -11.19 6.99 12.59
CA ILE A 201 -12.27 6.17 13.18
C ILE A 201 -13.08 6.99 14.19
N GLU A 202 -12.43 7.72 15.10
CA GLU A 202 -13.09 8.58 16.07
C GLU A 202 -13.95 9.63 15.38
N LYS A 203 -13.42 10.29 14.34
CA LYS A 203 -14.19 11.25 13.53
C LYS A 203 -15.38 10.59 12.85
N ILE A 204 -15.22 9.40 12.27
CA ILE A 204 -16.32 8.67 11.62
C ILE A 204 -17.42 8.32 12.62
N VAL A 205 -17.04 7.81 13.80
CA VAL A 205 -18.00 7.43 14.86
C VAL A 205 -18.73 8.66 15.38
N ASP A 206 -18.00 9.73 15.71
CA ASP A 206 -18.57 10.99 16.17
C ASP A 206 -19.52 11.58 15.12
N LEU A 207 -19.08 11.64 13.86
CA LEU A 207 -19.88 12.16 12.76
C LEU A 207 -21.17 11.36 12.59
N THR A 208 -21.07 10.04 12.46
CA THR A 208 -22.25 9.18 12.26
C THR A 208 -23.25 9.26 13.40
N SER A 209 -22.79 9.53 14.63
CA SER A 209 -23.67 9.73 15.79
C SER A 209 -24.41 11.07 15.81
N ARG A 210 -23.91 12.09 15.09
CA ARG A 210 -24.47 13.45 15.06
C ARG A 210 -25.36 13.71 13.83
N LEU A 211 -25.35 12.84 12.84
CA LEU A 211 -26.14 13.02 11.63
C LEU A 211 -27.65 12.93 11.94
N PRO A 212 -28.48 13.76 11.29
CA PRO A 212 -29.94 13.68 11.43
C PRO A 212 -30.47 12.27 11.07
N PRO A 213 -31.26 11.61 11.93
CA PRO A 213 -31.69 10.22 11.71
C PRO A 213 -32.46 9.99 10.41
N GLU A 214 -33.38 10.89 10.04
CA GLU A 214 -34.26 10.69 8.89
C GLU A 214 -33.49 10.75 7.54
N PRO A 215 -32.68 11.79 7.25
CA PRO A 215 -31.78 11.80 6.09
C PRO A 215 -30.81 10.61 6.05
N LEU A 216 -30.24 10.23 7.21
CA LEU A 216 -29.33 9.10 7.29
C LEU A 216 -30.04 7.77 6.99
N ASN A 217 -31.25 7.56 7.52
CA ASN A 217 -32.06 6.37 7.27
C ASN A 217 -32.43 6.23 5.80
N LYS A 218 -32.82 7.32 5.13
CA LYS A 218 -33.11 7.35 3.69
C LYS A 218 -31.86 6.97 2.87
N PHE A 219 -30.70 7.50 3.24
CA PHE A 219 -29.43 7.14 2.61
C PHE A 219 -29.06 5.68 2.84
N MET A 220 -29.21 5.17 4.07
CA MET A 220 -28.99 3.77 4.44
C MET A 220 -29.89 2.84 3.63
N GLU A 221 -31.17 3.15 3.51
CA GLU A 221 -32.12 2.37 2.71
C GLU A 221 -31.67 2.26 1.26
N SER A 222 -31.23 3.36 0.65
CA SER A 222 -30.70 3.38 -0.73
C SER A 222 -29.48 2.46 -0.90
N ILE A 223 -28.48 2.55 -0.02
CA ILE A 223 -27.25 1.75 -0.15
C ILE A 223 -27.42 0.28 0.25
N ILE A 224 -28.40 -0.04 1.12
CA ILE A 224 -28.72 -1.42 1.53
C ILE A 224 -29.58 -2.10 0.46
N SER A 225 -30.67 -1.47 0.01
CA SER A 225 -31.58 -2.02 -1.01
C SER A 225 -30.88 -2.28 -2.35
N SER A 226 -29.97 -1.39 -2.74
CA SER A 226 -29.12 -1.58 -3.92
C SER A 226 -28.01 -2.61 -3.71
N ASN A 227 -27.85 -3.16 -2.50
CA ASN A 227 -26.76 -4.05 -2.07
C ASN A 227 -25.35 -3.43 -2.26
N PHE A 228 -25.26 -2.11 -2.34
CA PHE A 228 -24.02 -1.38 -2.56
C PHE A 228 -23.03 -1.57 -1.41
N LEU A 229 -23.50 -1.45 -0.16
CA LEU A 229 -22.65 -1.54 1.03
C LEU A 229 -21.93 -2.90 1.16
N ASN A 230 -22.64 -3.99 0.89
CA ASN A 230 -22.05 -5.34 0.86
C ASN A 230 -21.06 -5.53 -0.28
N ARG A 231 -21.36 -5.01 -1.48
CA ARG A 231 -20.44 -5.12 -2.63
C ARG A 231 -19.13 -4.38 -2.35
N ILE A 232 -19.20 -3.16 -1.84
CA ILE A 232 -18.00 -2.37 -1.57
C ILE A 232 -17.16 -2.96 -0.43
N GLN A 233 -17.78 -3.55 0.61
CA GLN A 233 -17.04 -4.30 1.64
C GLN A 233 -16.26 -5.47 1.02
N LYS A 234 -16.92 -6.27 0.17
CA LYS A 234 -16.26 -7.41 -0.49
C LYS A 234 -15.13 -6.96 -1.41
N ASP A 235 -15.28 -5.84 -2.09
CA ASP A 235 -14.22 -5.30 -2.93
C ASP A 235 -13.01 -4.83 -2.11
N CYS A 236 -13.24 -4.18 -0.95
CA CYS A 236 -12.15 -3.89 -0.01
C CYS A 236 -11.43 -5.17 0.42
N LEU A 237 -12.18 -6.22 0.76
CA LEU A 237 -11.64 -7.51 1.21
C LEU A 237 -10.77 -8.22 0.17
N LYS A 238 -11.03 -8.01 -1.13
CA LYS A 238 -10.19 -8.59 -2.21
C LYS A 238 -8.80 -7.96 -2.28
N LEU A 239 -8.65 -6.70 -1.86
CA LEU A 239 -7.36 -5.98 -1.96
C LEU A 239 -6.36 -6.45 -0.90
N TYR A 240 -6.83 -6.81 0.29
CA TYR A 240 -5.98 -7.21 1.41
C TYR A 240 -4.99 -8.35 1.08
N PRO A 241 -5.42 -9.48 0.46
CA PRO A 241 -4.50 -10.49 -0.07
C PRO A 241 -3.42 -9.96 -1.02
N GLU A 242 -3.78 -9.04 -1.90
CA GLU A 242 -2.88 -8.50 -2.92
C GLU A 242 -1.84 -7.55 -2.34
N ILE A 243 -2.17 -6.81 -1.28
CA ILE A 243 -1.19 -6.03 -0.51
C ILE A 243 -0.09 -6.93 0.07
N TYR A 244 -0.43 -8.13 0.55
CA TYR A 244 0.60 -9.09 0.99
C TYR A 244 1.43 -9.66 -0.15
N ASN A 245 0.84 -9.84 -1.34
CA ASN A 245 1.63 -10.23 -2.52
C ASN A 245 2.65 -9.14 -2.88
N ALA A 246 2.33 -7.88 -2.61
CA ALA A 246 3.19 -6.72 -2.82
C ALA A 246 4.05 -6.34 -1.58
N GLU A 247 4.09 -7.18 -0.54
CA GLU A 247 4.75 -6.84 0.74
C GLU A 247 6.25 -6.56 0.59
N MET A 248 6.97 -7.37 -0.17
CA MET A 248 8.42 -7.23 -0.34
C MET A 248 8.82 -5.85 -0.88
N PRO A 249 8.28 -5.38 -2.02
CA PRO A 249 8.60 -4.04 -2.50
C PRO A 249 7.94 -2.91 -1.69
N MET A 250 7.04 -3.20 -0.75
CA MET A 250 6.49 -2.18 0.15
C MET A 250 7.38 -1.89 1.36
N ARG A 251 8.29 -2.79 1.75
CA ARG A 251 9.13 -2.60 2.96
C ARG A 251 9.91 -1.29 2.95
N PRO A 252 10.66 -0.93 1.90
CA PRO A 252 11.34 0.37 1.84
C PRO A 252 10.36 1.55 1.70
N ALA A 253 9.16 1.35 1.14
CA ALA A 253 8.14 2.40 1.09
C ALA A 253 7.58 2.73 2.49
N LEU A 254 7.54 1.76 3.42
CA LEU A 254 7.16 2.00 4.82
C LEU A 254 8.16 2.90 5.54
N PHE A 255 9.44 2.84 5.19
CA PHE A 255 10.46 3.74 5.73
C PHE A 255 10.21 5.21 5.34
N LEU A 256 9.65 5.44 4.14
CA LEU A 256 9.37 6.80 3.65
C LEU A 256 8.31 7.55 4.47
N ASP A 257 7.55 6.88 5.33
CA ASP A 257 6.66 7.54 6.30
C ASP A 257 7.43 8.32 7.38
N LEU A 258 8.71 8.02 7.57
CA LEU A 258 9.52 8.51 8.69
C LEU A 258 10.48 9.63 8.30
N VAL A 259 10.47 10.04 7.03
CA VAL A 259 11.39 11.03 6.47
C VAL A 259 10.60 12.08 5.68
N ASN A 260 10.99 13.35 5.82
CA ASN A 260 10.26 14.49 5.23
C ASN A 260 10.73 14.82 3.81
N ASN A 261 12.04 14.69 3.58
CA ASN A 261 12.70 14.95 2.31
C ASN A 261 13.72 13.82 2.12
N TYR A 262 13.39 12.88 1.26
CA TYR A 262 14.38 11.95 0.73
C TYR A 262 14.76 12.46 -0.65
N GLU A 263 16.07 12.47 -0.95
CA GLU A 263 16.49 12.49 -2.35
C GLU A 263 15.79 11.30 -3.02
N LYS A 264 15.20 11.50 -4.21
CA LYS A 264 14.46 10.46 -4.93
C LYS A 264 15.25 9.14 -4.91
N ALA A 265 14.86 8.27 -3.99
CA ALA A 265 15.56 7.04 -3.66
C ALA A 265 14.84 5.89 -4.37
N GLN A 266 15.50 4.75 -4.50
CA GLN A 266 15.01 3.61 -5.26
C GLN A 266 14.85 2.38 -4.38
N MET A 267 14.29 1.34 -4.98
CA MET A 267 13.89 0.13 -4.29
C MET A 267 15.02 -0.88 -4.19
N ALA A 268 15.07 -1.56 -3.05
CA ALA A 268 16.03 -2.63 -2.79
C ALA A 268 15.84 -3.90 -3.62
N ALA A 269 14.62 -4.12 -4.10
CA ALA A 269 14.31 -5.14 -5.08
C ALA A 269 14.17 -4.42 -6.41
N ARG A 270 15.11 -4.60 -7.36
CA ARG A 270 14.80 -4.16 -8.71
C ARG A 270 13.77 -5.11 -9.31
N VAL A 271 12.61 -4.53 -9.50
CA VAL A 271 11.38 -5.18 -9.94
C VAL A 271 11.46 -5.39 -11.43
N SER A 272 11.16 -6.61 -11.90
CA SER A 272 11.11 -6.87 -13.34
C SER A 272 9.92 -6.16 -13.98
N THR A 273 9.92 -5.98 -15.31
CA THR A 273 8.76 -5.41 -16.02
C THR A 273 7.47 -6.19 -15.78
N LYS A 274 7.56 -7.52 -15.63
CA LYS A 274 6.42 -8.38 -15.30
C LYS A 274 5.86 -8.06 -13.91
N ASP A 275 6.73 -7.89 -12.94
CA ASP A 275 6.35 -7.55 -11.58
C ASP A 275 5.77 -6.13 -11.52
N PHE A 276 6.34 -5.19 -12.28
CA PHE A 276 5.78 -3.84 -12.41
C PHE A 276 4.34 -3.85 -12.95
N GLN A 277 4.05 -4.66 -13.97
CA GLN A 277 2.70 -4.81 -14.51
C GLN A 277 1.71 -5.26 -13.42
N MET A 278 2.09 -6.22 -12.58
CA MET A 278 1.26 -6.67 -11.45
C MET A 278 0.98 -5.53 -10.46
N TYR A 279 1.98 -4.73 -10.09
CA TYR A 279 1.78 -3.59 -9.18
C TYR A 279 0.97 -2.46 -9.81
N LYS A 280 1.11 -2.26 -11.12
CA LYS A 280 0.29 -1.33 -11.89
C LYS A 280 -1.19 -1.73 -11.85
N ASP A 281 -1.49 -3.01 -12.02
CA ASP A 281 -2.86 -3.52 -11.96
C ASP A 281 -3.42 -3.44 -10.52
N LEU A 282 -2.59 -3.77 -9.50
CA LEU A 282 -2.96 -3.55 -8.10
C LEU A 282 -3.31 -2.07 -7.80
N TYR A 283 -2.51 -1.12 -8.28
CA TYR A 283 -2.81 0.31 -8.12
C TYR A 283 -4.16 0.70 -8.74
N LYS A 284 -4.46 0.18 -9.94
CA LYS A 284 -5.76 0.40 -10.61
C LYS A 284 -6.91 -0.13 -9.77
N ASP A 285 -6.79 -1.36 -9.28
CA ASP A 285 -7.84 -2.01 -8.48
C ASP A 285 -8.12 -1.22 -7.20
N ILE A 286 -7.07 -0.81 -6.47
CA ILE A 286 -7.23 0.00 -5.25
C ILE A 286 -7.88 1.35 -5.59
N ALA A 287 -7.44 2.03 -6.67
CA ALA A 287 -8.02 3.30 -7.09
C ALA A 287 -9.50 3.19 -7.47
N GLU A 288 -9.90 2.08 -8.10
CA GLU A 288 -11.29 1.82 -8.45
C GLU A 288 -12.17 1.59 -7.21
N VAL A 289 -11.68 0.78 -6.25
CA VAL A 289 -12.37 0.55 -4.97
C VAL A 289 -12.49 1.86 -4.19
N PHE A 290 -11.41 2.64 -4.10
CA PHE A 290 -11.42 3.95 -3.47
C PHE A 290 -12.45 4.89 -4.12
N ALA A 291 -12.46 4.97 -5.45
CA ALA A 291 -13.42 5.80 -6.19
C ALA A 291 -14.88 5.40 -5.92
N ARG A 292 -15.16 4.11 -5.68
CA ARG A 292 -16.48 3.65 -5.25
C ARG A 292 -16.78 4.03 -3.79
N GLN A 293 -15.82 3.91 -2.87
CA GLN A 293 -16.01 4.32 -1.48
C GLN A 293 -16.34 5.81 -1.34
N LEU A 294 -15.83 6.68 -2.23
CA LEU A 294 -16.18 8.10 -2.24
C LEU A 294 -17.68 8.37 -2.42
N ILE A 295 -18.48 7.41 -2.89
CA ILE A 295 -19.94 7.53 -2.94
C ILE A 295 -20.51 7.62 -1.52
N LEU A 296 -19.95 6.87 -0.57
CA LEU A 296 -20.34 6.95 0.85
C LEU A 296 -19.95 8.30 1.45
N VAL A 297 -18.73 8.76 1.13
CA VAL A 297 -18.24 10.07 1.58
C VAL A 297 -19.14 11.19 1.07
N ALA A 298 -19.47 11.19 -0.23
CA ALA A 298 -20.35 12.18 -0.85
C ALA A 298 -21.77 12.16 -0.24
N GLY A 299 -22.36 10.98 -0.06
CA GLY A 299 -23.70 10.86 0.54
C GLY A 299 -23.77 11.48 1.93
N ILE A 300 -22.78 11.18 2.78
CA ILE A 300 -22.67 11.78 4.11
C ILE A 300 -22.40 13.29 4.02
N ASN A 301 -21.50 13.72 3.12
CA ASN A 301 -21.19 15.13 2.94
C ASN A 301 -22.43 15.95 2.55
N ASN A 302 -23.25 15.41 1.65
CA ASN A 302 -24.49 16.03 1.23
C ASN A 302 -25.52 16.10 2.37
N ILE A 303 -25.62 15.07 3.21
CA ILE A 303 -26.48 15.12 4.41
C ILE A 303 -26.02 16.24 5.36
N ILE A 304 -24.71 16.34 5.64
CA ILE A 304 -24.15 17.36 6.54
C ILE A 304 -24.52 18.77 6.07
N HIS A 305 -24.30 19.06 4.78
CA HIS A 305 -24.42 20.42 4.26
C HIS A 305 -25.84 20.77 3.80
N ARG A 306 -26.66 19.79 3.43
CA ARG A 306 -27.94 20.01 2.71
C ARG A 306 -29.11 19.19 3.23
N GLY A 307 -28.89 18.27 4.16
CA GLY A 307 -29.95 17.44 4.73
C GLY A 307 -30.50 16.35 3.80
N ASP A 308 -29.91 16.13 2.62
CA ASP A 308 -30.29 15.05 1.70
C ASP A 308 -29.04 14.51 1.00
N SER A 309 -28.83 13.19 1.01
CA SER A 309 -27.69 12.52 0.40
C SER A 309 -27.59 12.73 -1.12
N GLU A 310 -28.70 13.03 -1.79
CA GLU A 310 -28.76 13.23 -3.25
C GLU A 310 -28.43 14.67 -3.68
N SER A 311 -28.36 15.62 -2.73
CA SER A 311 -28.23 17.05 -3.03
C SER A 311 -26.77 17.50 -3.11
N PHE A 312 -26.33 17.90 -4.30
CA PHE A 312 -24.96 18.40 -4.53
C PHE A 312 -24.89 19.93 -4.66
N LEU A 313 -23.74 20.51 -4.32
CA LEU A 313 -23.46 21.91 -4.64
C LEU A 313 -23.45 22.12 -6.16
N PRO A 314 -24.10 23.17 -6.70
CA PRO A 314 -23.97 23.52 -8.11
C PRO A 314 -22.53 23.87 -8.48
N MET A 315 -22.00 23.22 -9.52
CA MET A 315 -20.75 23.62 -10.16
C MET A 315 -21.05 24.25 -11.51
N SER A 316 -20.52 25.45 -11.76
CA SER A 316 -20.72 26.19 -13.01
C SER A 316 -22.20 26.28 -13.45
N GLY A 317 -23.10 26.52 -12.48
CA GLY A 317 -24.52 26.74 -12.72
C GLY A 317 -25.42 25.51 -12.72
N LYS A 318 -24.89 24.28 -12.60
CA LYS A 318 -25.73 23.07 -12.47
C LYS A 318 -25.19 22.09 -11.44
N ALA A 319 -26.03 21.70 -10.48
CA ALA A 319 -25.74 20.61 -9.54
C ALA A 319 -25.86 19.24 -10.22
N LEU A 320 -25.13 18.25 -9.70
CA LEU A 320 -25.47 16.86 -10.00
C LEU A 320 -26.85 16.55 -9.42
N SER A 321 -27.62 15.76 -10.16
CA SER A 321 -29.00 15.45 -9.80
C SER A 321 -29.13 14.28 -8.82
N SER A 322 -28.05 13.51 -8.59
CA SER A 322 -28.08 12.33 -7.71
C SER A 322 -26.68 11.79 -7.42
N LEU A 323 -26.58 10.93 -6.40
CA LEU A 323 -25.42 10.11 -6.09
C LEU A 323 -25.07 9.15 -7.23
N ASP A 324 -26.04 8.66 -7.98
CA ASP A 324 -25.78 7.84 -9.18
C ASP A 324 -25.03 8.62 -10.26
N LYS A 325 -25.40 9.91 -10.46
CA LYS A 325 -24.64 10.78 -11.37
C LYS A 325 -23.23 11.00 -10.87
N PHE A 326 -23.04 11.18 -9.56
CA PHE A 326 -21.71 11.25 -8.96
C PHE A 326 -20.92 9.94 -9.11
N ALA A 327 -21.56 8.79 -8.91
CA ALA A 327 -20.95 7.46 -9.01
C ALA A 327 -20.32 7.21 -10.40
N SER A 328 -20.97 7.71 -11.46
CA SER A 328 -20.50 7.63 -12.85
C SER A 328 -19.33 8.56 -13.21
N LYS A 329 -18.94 9.48 -12.31
CA LYS A 329 -17.81 10.39 -12.56
C LYS A 329 -16.47 9.66 -12.43
N PRO A 330 -15.46 10.01 -13.24
CA PRO A 330 -14.10 9.53 -13.02
C PRO A 330 -13.56 10.05 -11.68
N LEU A 331 -12.64 9.29 -11.07
CA LEU A 331 -12.07 9.62 -9.75
C LEU A 331 -11.58 11.06 -9.64
N SER A 332 -10.87 11.57 -10.66
CA SER A 332 -10.37 12.94 -10.70
C SER A 332 -11.48 14.01 -10.63
N ASP A 333 -12.65 13.72 -11.18
CA ASP A 333 -13.79 14.64 -11.14
C ASP A 333 -14.58 14.52 -9.85
N LYS A 334 -14.58 13.35 -9.18
CA LYS A 334 -15.30 13.15 -7.91
C LYS A 334 -14.85 14.15 -6.85
N PHE A 335 -13.54 14.44 -6.75
CA PHE A 335 -13.01 15.42 -5.80
C PHE A 335 -13.61 16.82 -5.95
N LYS A 336 -14.04 17.21 -7.16
CA LYS A 336 -14.64 18.54 -7.41
C LYS A 336 -16.04 18.69 -6.80
N TYR A 337 -16.70 17.59 -6.49
CA TYR A 337 -18.06 17.57 -5.93
C TYR A 337 -18.08 17.30 -4.41
N LEU A 338 -16.91 17.23 -3.76
CA LEU A 338 -16.79 17.04 -2.31
C LEU A 338 -16.46 18.39 -1.66
N ASP A 339 -17.46 19.28 -1.62
CA ASP A 339 -17.33 20.61 -1.04
C ASP A 339 -17.24 20.54 0.50
N ASP A 340 -16.25 21.21 1.08
CA ASP A 340 -15.97 21.19 2.53
C ASP A 340 -16.05 19.77 3.12
N CYS A 341 -15.29 18.86 2.50
CA CYS A 341 -15.36 17.43 2.77
C CYS A 341 -15.02 17.11 4.23
N TRP A 342 -15.95 16.45 4.92
CA TRP A 342 -15.74 15.99 6.31
C TRP A 342 -14.59 14.99 6.45
N TYR A 343 -14.31 14.23 5.38
CA TYR A 343 -13.23 13.25 5.33
C TYR A 343 -11.94 13.95 4.84
N PRO A 344 -10.86 13.94 5.63
CA PRO A 344 -9.62 14.62 5.29
C PRO A 344 -8.88 13.88 4.17
N LEU A 345 -9.29 14.11 2.93
CA LEU A 345 -8.59 13.60 1.75
C LEU A 345 -7.26 14.33 1.61
N GLU A 346 -6.13 13.62 1.75
CA GLU A 346 -4.86 14.23 1.31
C GLU A 346 -4.97 14.45 -0.21
N LYS A 347 -4.90 15.71 -0.66
CA LYS A 347 -5.06 16.07 -2.09
C LYS A 347 -4.01 15.39 -2.98
N ASP A 348 -2.92 14.90 -2.37
CA ASP A 348 -1.81 14.22 -3.02
C ASP A 348 -1.94 12.67 -3.01
N VAL A 349 -2.97 12.09 -2.35
CA VAL A 349 -3.17 10.62 -2.31
C VAL A 349 -3.29 10.03 -3.72
N VAL A 350 -3.92 10.77 -4.62
CA VAL A 350 -4.09 10.35 -6.02
C VAL A 350 -3.52 11.45 -6.91
N ASP A 351 -2.24 11.32 -7.26
CA ASP A 351 -1.69 12.08 -8.38
C ASP A 351 -2.52 11.73 -9.63
N ALA A 352 -3.42 12.64 -10.00
CA ALA A 352 -4.35 12.44 -11.10
C ALA A 352 -3.61 12.21 -12.43
N SER A 353 -2.40 12.76 -12.58
CA SER A 353 -1.58 12.63 -13.78
C SER A 353 -1.01 11.22 -13.92
N VAL A 354 -0.41 10.70 -12.85
CA VAL A 354 0.11 9.32 -12.78
C VAL A 354 -1.03 8.31 -12.90
N ARG A 355 -2.14 8.54 -12.17
CA ARG A 355 -3.31 7.67 -12.24
C ARG A 355 -3.88 7.59 -13.64
N ASN A 356 -4.04 8.72 -14.33
CA ASN A 356 -4.59 8.74 -15.68
C ASN A 356 -3.65 8.03 -16.66
N ALA A 357 -2.34 8.27 -16.56
CA ALA A 357 -1.37 7.58 -17.39
C ALA A 357 -1.40 6.06 -17.17
N ILE A 358 -1.44 5.61 -15.91
CA ILE A 358 -1.57 4.18 -15.58
C ILE A 358 -2.89 3.60 -16.09
N ALA A 359 -4.01 4.28 -15.87
CA ALA A 359 -5.34 3.84 -16.32
C ALA A 359 -5.38 3.60 -17.83
N HIS A 360 -4.75 4.48 -18.61
CA HIS A 360 -4.69 4.41 -20.08
C HIS A 360 -3.48 3.66 -20.63
N ASN A 361 -2.67 3.03 -19.77
CA ASN A 361 -1.47 2.30 -20.16
C ASN A 361 -0.41 3.16 -20.87
N ASN A 362 -0.39 4.47 -20.59
CA ASN A 362 0.55 5.44 -21.14
C ASN A 362 1.79 5.57 -20.23
N VAL A 363 2.39 4.43 -19.89
CA VAL A 363 3.55 4.35 -19.00
C VAL A 363 4.59 3.39 -19.55
N GLU A 364 5.86 3.75 -19.41
CA GLU A 364 7.03 2.95 -19.75
C GLU A 364 7.84 2.73 -18.48
N TYR A 365 8.39 1.53 -18.32
CA TYR A 365 9.20 1.16 -17.16
C TYR A 365 10.57 0.69 -17.60
N ASN A 366 11.61 1.32 -17.07
CA ASN A 366 12.99 0.89 -17.23
C ASN A 366 13.39 0.05 -16.02
N ASP A 367 13.66 -1.23 -16.20
CA ASP A 367 13.99 -2.15 -15.12
C ASP A 367 15.43 -2.00 -14.58
N ILE A 368 16.33 -1.41 -15.37
CA ILE A 368 17.68 -1.04 -14.95
C ILE A 368 17.62 0.17 -14.02
N THR A 369 16.99 1.26 -14.46
CA THR A 369 16.93 2.52 -13.70
C THR A 369 15.75 2.62 -12.73
N GLN A 370 14.81 1.66 -12.81
CA GLN A 370 13.54 1.68 -12.09
C GLN A 370 12.73 2.98 -12.27
N GLU A 371 12.95 3.67 -13.38
CA GLU A 371 12.21 4.85 -13.77
C GLU A 371 10.91 4.45 -14.43
N ILE A 372 9.83 5.11 -14.03
CA ILE A 372 8.53 5.02 -14.65
C ILE A 372 8.29 6.34 -15.37
N THR A 373 8.39 6.31 -16.69
CA THR A 373 8.05 7.46 -17.55
C THR A 373 6.56 7.39 -17.86
N TYR A 374 5.83 8.47 -17.63
CA TYR A 374 4.38 8.52 -17.84
C TYR A 374 3.96 9.76 -18.63
N PHE A 375 2.88 9.60 -19.40
CA PHE A 375 2.36 10.62 -20.31
C PHE A 375 0.90 10.96 -19.96
N PRO A 376 0.65 11.96 -19.08
CA PRO A 376 -0.69 12.28 -18.57
C PRO A 376 -1.73 12.64 -19.64
N LYS A 377 -1.28 13.24 -20.75
CA LYS A 377 -2.13 13.66 -21.87
C LYS A 377 -2.23 12.60 -22.98
N GLY A 378 -1.53 11.47 -22.83
CA GLY A 378 -1.48 10.39 -23.82
C GLY A 378 -0.69 10.72 -25.09
N GLY A 379 -0.56 9.71 -25.96
CA GLY A 379 0.17 9.79 -27.23
C GLY A 379 -0.54 10.69 -28.24
N SER A 380 -0.27 11.98 -28.19
CA SER A 380 -0.44 12.87 -29.34
C SER A 380 0.51 12.42 -30.47
N ILE A 381 0.17 12.77 -31.71
CA ILE A 381 1.05 12.56 -32.88
C ILE A 381 2.39 13.28 -32.67
N GLU A 382 2.37 14.41 -31.96
CA GLU A 382 3.58 15.08 -31.51
C GLU A 382 4.12 14.48 -30.20
N PRO A 383 5.44 14.29 -30.07
CA PRO A 383 6.05 13.80 -28.85
C PRO A 383 5.71 14.73 -27.67
N THR A 384 5.02 14.21 -26.68
CA THR A 384 4.87 14.90 -25.39
C THR A 384 6.02 14.52 -24.48
N GLU A 385 6.58 15.51 -23.78
CA GLU A 385 7.64 15.25 -22.80
C GLU A 385 7.06 14.43 -21.64
N GLY A 386 7.61 13.24 -21.44
CA GLY A 386 7.20 12.33 -20.37
C GLY A 386 7.65 12.84 -19.00
N GLN A 387 6.85 12.60 -17.98
CA GLN A 387 7.22 12.86 -16.60
C GLN A 387 7.77 11.59 -15.96
N VAL A 388 8.67 11.71 -14.97
CA VAL A 388 9.37 10.57 -14.36
C VAL A 388 9.11 10.50 -12.85
N ILE A 389 8.66 9.33 -12.40
CA ILE A 389 8.68 8.90 -11.00
C ILE A 389 9.54 7.64 -10.87
N TYR A 390 10.07 7.37 -9.68
CA TYR A 390 10.76 6.11 -9.43
C TYR A 390 9.80 5.05 -8.90
N PHE A 391 10.16 3.78 -9.11
CA PHE A 391 9.36 2.66 -8.65
C PHE A 391 9.07 2.68 -7.14
N LEU A 392 10.01 3.14 -6.30
CA LEU A 392 9.78 3.32 -4.85
C LEU A 392 8.66 4.31 -4.57
N ASP A 393 8.64 5.44 -5.29
CA ASP A 393 7.59 6.46 -5.16
C ASP A 393 6.23 5.87 -5.56
N PHE A 394 6.21 5.09 -6.64
CA PHE A 394 5.00 4.39 -7.07
C PHE A 394 4.49 3.38 -6.03
N MET A 395 5.38 2.60 -5.39
CA MET A 395 4.99 1.71 -4.29
C MET A 395 4.45 2.49 -3.08
N ARG A 396 5.02 3.67 -2.78
CA ARG A 396 4.48 4.57 -1.77
C ARG A 396 3.07 5.05 -2.13
N MET A 397 2.80 5.36 -3.39
CA MET A 397 1.45 5.74 -3.84
C MET A 397 0.44 4.60 -3.63
N ILE A 398 0.79 3.36 -3.96
CA ILE A 398 -0.05 2.18 -3.68
C ILE A 398 -0.36 2.08 -2.19
N LEU A 399 0.67 2.20 -1.34
CA LEU A 399 0.56 2.12 0.11
C LEU A 399 -0.34 3.21 0.69
N VAL A 400 -0.16 4.47 0.26
CA VAL A 400 -0.99 5.60 0.71
C VAL A 400 -2.44 5.42 0.27
N LEU A 401 -2.68 5.04 -0.98
CA LEU A 401 -4.03 4.81 -1.48
C LEU A 401 -4.72 3.62 -0.79
N PHE A 402 -3.99 2.56 -0.47
CA PHE A 402 -4.51 1.43 0.31
C PHE A 402 -4.93 1.86 1.72
N ARG A 403 -4.19 2.78 2.37
CA ARG A 403 -4.57 3.32 3.69
C ARG A 403 -5.89 4.06 3.63
N GLU A 404 -6.12 4.85 2.59
CA GLU A 404 -7.40 5.52 2.38
C GLU A 404 -8.55 4.51 2.21
N VAL A 405 -8.32 3.46 1.43
CA VAL A 405 -9.29 2.37 1.30
C VAL A 405 -9.55 1.69 2.64
N HIS A 406 -8.51 1.43 3.43
CA HIS A 406 -8.63 0.83 4.76
C HIS A 406 -9.41 1.74 5.73
N ASN A 407 -9.12 3.04 5.73
CA ASN A 407 -9.81 4.04 6.54
C ASN A 407 -11.31 4.08 6.21
N LEU A 408 -11.66 4.16 4.92
CA LEU A 408 -13.06 4.12 4.48
C LEU A 408 -13.69 2.73 4.63
N HIS A 409 -12.91 1.67 4.82
CA HIS A 409 -13.46 0.37 5.20
C HIS A 409 -13.99 0.38 6.64
N HIS A 410 -13.41 1.18 7.54
CA HIS A 410 -14.01 1.43 8.87
C HIS A 410 -15.27 2.30 8.80
N LEU A 411 -15.42 3.18 7.80
CA LEU A 411 -16.71 3.81 7.54
C LEU A 411 -17.79 2.77 7.20
N ILE A 412 -17.46 1.82 6.31
CA ILE A 412 -18.34 0.71 5.96
C ILE A 412 -18.73 -0.11 7.21
N LYS A 413 -17.77 -0.39 8.12
CA LYS A 413 -18.05 -1.00 9.42
C LYS A 413 -19.11 -0.22 10.21
N CYS A 414 -18.94 1.09 10.34
CA CYS A 414 -19.83 1.94 11.11
C CYS A 414 -21.24 1.96 10.52
N LEU A 415 -21.37 2.04 9.20
CA LEU A 415 -22.67 1.98 8.51
C LEU A 415 -23.37 0.62 8.71
N PHE A 416 -22.64 -0.50 8.68
CA PHE A 416 -23.22 -1.80 9.04
C PHE A 416 -23.67 -1.87 10.50
N TYR A 417 -22.93 -1.25 11.42
CA TYR A 417 -23.30 -1.26 12.83
C TYR A 417 -24.54 -0.39 13.07
N TYR A 418 -24.63 0.76 12.40
CA TYR A 418 -25.83 1.57 12.38
C TYR A 418 -27.04 0.76 11.89
N GLU A 419 -26.89 0.03 10.79
CA GLU A 419 -27.93 -0.87 10.28
C GLU A 419 -28.37 -1.90 11.34
N TYR A 420 -27.42 -2.70 11.84
CA TYR A 420 -27.75 -3.86 12.69
C TYR A 420 -28.18 -3.51 14.10
N LEU A 421 -27.75 -2.37 14.64
CA LEU A 421 -27.91 -2.03 16.05
C LEU A 421 -28.90 -0.89 16.29
N ILE A 422 -29.18 -0.07 15.28
CA ILE A 422 -30.06 1.10 15.37
C ILE A 422 -31.25 0.88 14.42
N ARG A 423 -31.05 0.96 13.11
CA ARG A 423 -32.17 0.98 12.14
C ARG A 423 -33.01 -0.30 12.14
N SER A 424 -32.37 -1.48 12.09
CA SER A 424 -33.10 -2.76 12.05
C SER A 424 -33.65 -3.20 13.42
N LYS A 425 -33.34 -2.49 14.52
CA LYS A 425 -33.98 -2.76 15.82
C LYS A 425 -35.34 -2.08 15.96
N ASP A 426 -35.54 -0.94 15.30
CA ASP A 426 -36.81 -0.23 15.35
C ASP A 426 -37.91 -0.89 14.48
N GLU A 427 -37.53 -1.88 13.66
CA GLU A 427 -38.42 -2.71 12.84
C GLU A 427 -38.78 -4.08 13.47
N SER A 428 -38.23 -4.39 14.65
CA SER A 428 -38.44 -5.66 15.39
C SER A 428 -39.08 -5.43 16.75
#